data_AF-A0AAE1GAX8-F1
#
_entry.id   AF-A0AAE1GAX8-F1
#
_cell.length_a   1.000
_cell.length_b   1.000
_cell.length_c   1.000
_cell.angle_alpha   90.00
_cell.angle_beta   90.00
_cell.angle_gamma   90.00
#
_symmetry.space_group_name_H-M   'P 1'
#
loop_
_entity.id
_entity.type
_entity.pdbx_description
1 polymer ?
#
loop_
_entity_poly.entity_id
_entity_poly.type
_entity_poly.pdbx_seq_one_letter_code
_entity_poly.pdbx_strand_id
1 'polypeptide(L)'
;MAQSSHNQGHLSNDVFMSELTLMFHNARTTGEVTTTIKRYDGRRKPHPKPRKLKNGKMSKVTPLPEPLEYSCLIRARCKNKKITTVDFES
;
A
#
# COMPACT_ATOMS: atom_id res chain seq x y z
N MET A 1 19.21 13.50 17.56
CA MET A 1 17.75 13.79 17.54
C MET A 1 17.24 13.56 16.13
N ALA A 2 15.99 13.06 16.01
CA ALA A 2 15.27 12.64 14.79
C ALA A 2 15.63 11.25 14.23
N GLN A 3 15.21 10.19 14.93
CA GLN A 3 14.87 8.93 14.27
C GLN A 3 13.49 9.11 13.61
N SER A 4 13.48 9.26 12.29
CA SER A 4 12.26 9.28 11.49
C SER A 4 11.69 7.87 11.39
N SER A 5 10.79 7.53 12.32
CA SER A 5 10.04 6.27 12.34
C SER A 5 9.05 6.21 11.17
N HIS A 6 9.52 5.80 9.98
CA HIS A 6 8.65 5.39 8.89
C HIS A 6 8.22 3.93 9.10
N ASN A 7 7.30 3.71 10.04
CA ASN A 7 6.59 2.45 10.15
C ASN A 7 5.13 2.66 9.70
N GLN A 8 4.91 2.75 8.40
CA GLN A 8 3.55 2.80 7.84
C GLN A 8 3.01 1.37 7.78
N GLY A 9 2.64 0.83 8.94
CA GLY A 9 1.87 -0.41 9.04
C GLY A 9 0.47 -0.23 8.43
N HIS A 10 -0.14 -1.33 7.98
CA HIS A 10 -1.54 -1.31 7.57
C HIS A 10 -2.42 -1.18 8.82
N LEU A 11 -3.41 -0.28 8.77
CA LEU A 11 -4.43 -0.14 9.81
C LEU A 11 -5.50 -1.22 9.63
N SER A 12 -6.24 -1.53 10.69
CA SER A 12 -7.50 -2.27 10.58
C SER A 12 -8.55 -1.39 9.89
N ASN A 13 -9.56 -2.03 9.27
CA ASN A 13 -10.58 -1.31 8.50
C ASN A 13 -11.32 -0.25 9.34
N ASP A 14 -11.78 -0.60 10.55
CA ASP A 14 -12.50 0.32 11.44
C ASP A 14 -11.67 1.56 11.81
N VAL A 15 -10.38 1.34 12.10
CA VAL A 15 -9.45 2.42 12.45
C VAL A 15 -9.14 3.26 11.22
N PHE A 16 -8.97 2.64 10.06
CA PHE A 16 -8.77 3.34 8.79
C PHE A 16 -9.95 4.26 8.45
N MET A 17 -11.18 3.78 8.57
CA MET A 17 -12.40 4.55 8.27
C MET A 17 -12.56 5.75 9.21
N SER A 18 -12.28 5.55 10.51
CA SER A 18 -12.29 6.61 11.51
C SER A 18 -11.23 7.68 11.21
N GLU A 19 -10.01 7.25 10.89
CA GLU A 19 -8.89 8.14 10.56
C GLU A 19 -9.09 8.88 9.23
N LEU A 20 -9.70 8.22 8.25
CA LEU A 20 -10.04 8.82 6.96
C LEU A 20 -11.08 9.93 7.13
N THR A 21 -12.12 9.67 7.94
CA THR A 21 -13.15 10.66 8.26
C THR A 21 -12.54 11.90 8.93
N LEU A 22 -11.68 11.69 9.92
CA LEU A 22 -10.96 12.78 10.59
C LEU A 22 -10.05 13.54 9.61
N MET A 23 -9.41 12.84 8.67
CA MET A 23 -8.57 13.45 7.64
C MET A 23 -9.37 14.40 6.73
N PHE A 24 -10.57 13.99 6.29
CA PHE A 24 -11.46 14.86 5.50
C PHE A 24 -11.97 16.05 6.30
N HIS A 25 -12.31 15.86 7.58
CA HIS A 25 -12.72 16.96 8.45
C HIS A 25 -11.63 18.03 8.55
N ASN A 26 -10.38 17.61 8.76
CA ASN A 26 -9.24 18.52 8.89
C ASN A 26 -8.85 19.21 7.57
N ALA A 27 -9.11 18.57 6.42
CA ALA A 27 -8.84 19.13 5.11
C ALA A 27 -9.92 20.12 4.64
N ARG A 28 -11.05 20.27 5.37
CA ARG A 28 -12.19 21.10 4.96
C ARG A 28 -11.85 22.57 4.76
N THR A 29 -10.95 23.11 5.57
CA THR A 29 -10.53 24.52 5.51
C THR A 29 -9.29 24.72 4.65
N THR A 30 -8.31 23.82 4.75
CA THR A 30 -7.05 23.91 4.00
C THR A 30 -6.49 22.54 3.61
N GLY A 31 -6.38 22.30 2.30
CA GLY A 31 -5.69 21.14 1.73
C GLY A 31 -6.60 20.25 0.90
N GLU A 32 -6.06 19.10 0.54
CA GLU A 32 -6.72 18.07 -0.26
C GLU A 32 -6.39 16.71 0.37
N VAL A 33 -7.36 15.79 0.33
CA VAL A 33 -7.15 14.39 0.67
C VAL A 33 -7.00 13.61 -0.63
N THR A 34 -5.80 13.11 -0.91
CA THR A 34 -5.56 12.24 -2.05
C THR A 34 -5.71 10.78 -1.62
N THR A 35 -6.65 10.07 -2.25
CA THR A 35 -6.86 8.63 -2.05
C THR A 35 -6.38 7.85 -3.27
N THR A 36 -5.68 6.76 -3.04
CA THR A 36 -5.21 5.84 -4.09
C THR A 36 -5.66 4.44 -3.74
N ILE A 37 -6.36 3.81 -4.68
CA ILE A 37 -6.82 2.42 -4.56
C ILE A 37 -6.07 1.62 -5.64
N LYS A 38 -5.43 0.53 -5.24
CA LYS A 38 -4.72 -0.38 -6.16
C LYS A 38 -5.08 -1.81 -5.82
N ARG A 39 -5.16 -2.68 -6.83
CA ARG A 39 -5.19 -4.12 -6.61
C ARG A 39 -4.02 -4.55 -5.73
N TYR A 40 -4.30 -5.38 -4.73
CA TYR A 40 -3.31 -5.92 -3.82
C TYR A 40 -3.10 -7.41 -4.09
N ASP A 41 -1.83 -7.78 -4.22
CA ASP A 41 -1.39 -9.11 -4.64
C ASP A 41 -0.83 -9.94 -3.45
N GLY A 42 -1.00 -9.48 -2.20
CA GLY A 42 -0.42 -10.12 -1.01
C GLY A 42 1.10 -9.98 -0.89
N ARG A 43 1.77 -9.29 -1.81
CA ARG A 43 3.23 -9.18 -1.86
C ARG A 43 3.78 -8.18 -0.85
N ARG A 44 4.65 -8.68 0.04
CA ARG A 44 5.42 -7.85 0.99
C ARG A 44 6.88 -7.65 0.60
N LYS A 45 7.33 -8.30 -0.47
CA LYS A 45 8.70 -8.23 -0.99
C LYS A 45 8.72 -7.68 -2.42
N PRO A 46 9.74 -6.91 -2.80
CA PRO A 46 9.89 -6.43 -4.17
C PRO A 46 10.13 -7.59 -5.14
N HIS A 47 9.77 -7.38 -6.41
CA HIS A 47 10.07 -8.34 -7.46
C HIS A 47 11.59 -8.54 -7.59
N PRO A 48 12.08 -9.79 -7.60
CA PRO A 48 13.46 -10.04 -7.94
C PRO A 48 13.70 -9.54 -9.36
N LYS A 49 14.63 -8.59 -9.50
CA LYS A 49 15.07 -8.14 -10.83
C LYS A 49 15.67 -9.34 -11.58
N PRO A 50 15.46 -9.44 -12.90
CA PRO A 50 16.15 -10.45 -13.68
C PRO A 50 17.66 -10.29 -13.49
N ARG A 51 18.31 -11.33 -12.97
CA ARG A 51 19.77 -11.36 -12.79
C ARG A 51 20.38 -12.35 -13.78
N LYS A 52 21.61 -12.07 -14.21
CA LYS A 52 22.41 -13.04 -14.96
C LYS A 52 22.83 -14.16 -13.99
N LEU A 53 22.45 -15.39 -14.30
CA LEU A 53 22.93 -16.58 -13.62
C LEU A 53 24.38 -16.88 -14.06
N LYS A 54 25.10 -17.67 -13.25
CA LYS A 54 26.48 -18.09 -13.53
C LYS A 54 26.63 -18.85 -14.87
N ASN A 55 25.53 -19.42 -15.38
CA ASN A 55 25.47 -20.12 -16.66
C ASN A 55 25.14 -19.18 -17.86
N GLY A 56 25.21 -17.86 -17.67
CA GLY A 56 24.93 -16.86 -18.71
C GLY A 56 23.45 -16.61 -19.00
N LYS A 57 22.53 -17.40 -18.43
CA LYS A 57 21.08 -17.22 -18.63
C LYS A 57 20.50 -16.17 -17.69
N MET A 58 19.38 -15.56 -18.06
CA MET A 58 18.67 -14.60 -17.23
C MET A 58 17.65 -15.32 -16.33
N SER A 59 17.51 -14.91 -15.06
CA SER A 59 16.54 -15.53 -14.15
C SER A 59 15.11 -15.26 -14.62
N LYS A 60 14.31 -16.31 -14.78
CA LYS A 60 12.89 -16.20 -15.19
C LYS A 60 12.10 -15.51 -14.07
N VAL A 61 11.43 -14.41 -14.42
CA VAL A 61 10.44 -13.76 -13.53
C VAL A 61 9.09 -14.34 -13.89
N THR A 62 8.54 -15.20 -13.03
CA THR A 62 7.21 -15.79 -13.25
C THR A 62 6.14 -14.71 -12.98
N PRO A 63 5.18 -14.48 -13.90
CA PRO A 63 4.01 -13.66 -13.64
C PRO A 63 3.22 -14.21 -12.45
N LEU A 64 2.44 -13.35 -11.79
CA LEU A 64 1.60 -13.80 -10.70
C LEU A 64 0.44 -14.64 -11.28
N PRO A 65 0.08 -15.79 -10.66
CA PRO A 65 -1.16 -16.48 -11.01
C PRO A 65 -2.37 -15.57 -10.78
N GLU A 66 -3.49 -15.89 -11.42
CA GLU A 66 -4.76 -15.23 -11.13
C GLU A 66 -5.10 -15.41 -9.64
N PRO A 67 -5.50 -14.33 -8.96
CA PRO A 67 -5.79 -14.37 -7.54
C PRO A 67 -7.11 -15.12 -7.33
N LEU A 68 -7.11 -16.02 -6.35
CA LEU A 68 -8.32 -16.69 -5.88
C LEU A 68 -9.28 -15.72 -5.19
N GLU A 69 -8.73 -14.70 -4.53
CA GLU A 69 -9.47 -13.68 -3.79
C GLU A 69 -9.00 -12.29 -4.22
N TYR A 70 -9.95 -11.40 -4.51
CA TYR A 70 -9.66 -10.03 -4.87
C TYR A 70 -9.46 -9.20 -3.60
N SER A 71 -8.33 -8.50 -3.55
CA SER A 71 -8.05 -7.55 -2.47
C SER A 71 -7.53 -6.24 -3.04
N CYS A 72 -7.75 -5.16 -2.29
CA CYS A 72 -7.37 -3.81 -2.68
C CYS A 72 -6.55 -3.16 -1.57
N LEU A 73 -5.47 -2.49 -1.95
CA LEU A 73 -4.68 -1.63 -1.09
C LEU A 73 -5.18 -0.20 -1.25
N ILE A 74 -5.70 0.35 -0.16
CA ILE A 74 -6.20 1.71 -0.08
C ILE A 74 -5.17 2.56 0.68
N ARG A 75 -4.82 3.70 0.11
CA ARG A 75 -3.91 4.68 0.72
C ARG A 75 -4.56 6.05 0.69
N ALA A 76 -4.60 6.74 1.82
CA ALA A 76 -5.03 8.13 1.88
C ALA A 76 -3.91 9.01 2.45
N ARG A 77 -3.80 10.22 1.90
CA ARG A 77 -2.81 11.21 2.32
C ARG A 77 -3.44 12.59 2.39
N CYS A 78 -3.13 13.32 3.46
CA CYS A 78 -3.33 14.75 3.55
C CYS A 78 -2.07 15.38 4.13
N LYS A 79 -1.41 16.27 3.38
CA LYS A 79 -0.14 16.92 3.76
C LYS A 79 0.91 15.88 4.20
N ASN A 80 1.22 15.83 5.50
CA ASN A 80 2.22 14.94 6.10
C ASN A 80 1.62 13.66 6.69
N LYS A 81 0.29 13.57 6.87
CA LYS A 81 -0.38 12.39 7.40
C LYS A 81 -0.69 11.41 6.28
N LYS A 82 -0.31 10.15 6.46
CA LYS A 82 -0.58 9.04 5.56
C LYS A 82 -1.25 7.93 6.35
N ILE A 83 -2.27 7.29 5.78
CA ILE A 83 -2.92 6.10 6.32
C ILE A 83 -3.12 5.07 5.20
N THR A 84 -3.09 3.79 5.55
CA THR A 84 -3.13 2.69 4.59
C THR A 84 -3.84 1.49 5.18
N THR A 85 -4.73 0.86 4.40
CA THR A 85 -5.39 -0.41 4.74
C THR A 85 -5.37 -1.35 3.54
N VAL A 86 -5.46 -2.66 3.80
CA VAL A 86 -5.74 -3.66 2.78
C VAL A 86 -7.15 -4.18 3.06
N ASP A 87 -8.04 -4.02 2.09
CA ASP A 87 -9.39 -4.58 2.13
C ASP A 87 -9.44 -5.85 1.30
N PHE A 88 -9.99 -6.90 1.89
CA PHE A 88 -10.29 -8.16 1.23
C PHE A 88 -11.79 -8.20 0.97
N GLU A 89 -12.18 -8.53 -0.25
CA GLU A 89 -13.58 -8.82 -0.57
C GLU A 89 -13.91 -10.19 0.02
N SER A 90 -14.81 -10.22 1.02
CA SER A 90 -15.30 -11.46 1.67
C SER A 90 -16.60 -11.90 1.03
#